data_AF-A0A848VN24-F1
#
_entry.id   AF-A0A848VN24-F1
#
_cell.length_a   1.000
_cell.length_b   1.000
_cell.length_c   1.000
_cell.angle_alpha   90.00
_cell.angle_beta   90.00
_cell.angle_gamma   90.00
#
_symmetry.space_group_name_H-M   'P 1'
#
loop_
_entity.id
_entity.type
_entity.pdbx_description
1 polymer ?
#
loop_
_entity_poly.entity_id
_entity_poly.type
_entity_poly.pdbx_seq_one_letter_code
_entity_poly.pdbx_strand_id
1 'polypeptide(L)' 'PYAIASQLNEAIAAGDWQLYVDNLERLSKLGSEDVQRAAQTYLVRDRSTVGRFVPTA' A
#
# COMPACT_ATOMS: atom_id res chain seq x y z
N PRO A 1 -7.16 15.16 14.53
CA PRO A 1 -6.39 16.29 13.96
C PRO A 1 -5.03 15.88 13.37
N TYR A 2 -4.17 15.20 14.15
CA TYR A 2 -2.83 14.80 13.69
C TYR A 2 -2.84 13.76 12.55
N ALA A 3 -3.77 12.81 12.57
CA ALA A 3 -3.87 11.77 11.55
C ALA A 3 -4.10 12.33 10.13
N ILE A 4 -4.88 13.40 9.99
CA ILE A 4 -5.13 14.06 8.71
C ILE A 4 -3.84 14.70 8.17
N ALA A 5 -3.14 15.46 9.01
CA ALA A 5 -1.88 16.09 8.63
C ALA A 5 -0.80 15.06 8.27
N SER A 6 -0.73 13.96 9.02
CA SER A 6 0.18 12.85 8.73
C SER A 6 -0.14 12.20 7.38
N GLN A 7 -1.40 11.86 7.10
CA GLN A 7 -1.77 11.21 5.84
C GLN A 7 -1.58 12.12 4.62
N LEU A 8 -1.84 13.42 4.76
CA LEU A 8 -1.56 14.40 3.71
C LEU A 8 -0.05 14.52 3.44
N ASN A 9 0.78 14.54 4.50
CA ASN A 9 2.23 14.56 4.35
C ASN A 9 2.76 13.29 3.65
N GLU A 10 2.20 12.12 3.94
CA GLU A 10 2.54 10.87 3.23
C GLU A 10 2.17 10.94 1.74
N ALA A 11 1.00 11.49 1.40
CA ALA A 11 0.59 11.68 -0.01
C ALA A 11 1.55 12.63 -0.76
N ILE A 12 1.97 13.73 -0.11
CA ILE A 12 2.98 14.64 -0.65
C ILE A 12 4.33 13.92 -0.84
N ALA A 13 4.76 13.12 0.15
CA ALA A 13 6.01 12.35 0.07
C ALA A 13 5.97 11.28 -1.03
N ALA A 14 4.80 10.70 -1.30
CA ALA A 14 4.57 9.79 -2.42
C ALA A 14 4.57 10.50 -3.79
N GLY A 15 4.63 11.84 -3.81
CA GLY A 15 4.75 12.67 -5.02
C GLY A 15 3.42 13.19 -5.57
N ASP A 16 2.29 12.89 -4.92
CA ASP A 16 0.96 13.35 -5.35
C ASP A 16 0.03 13.51 -4.14
N TRP A 17 -0.24 14.77 -3.77
CA TRP A 17 -1.13 15.09 -2.66
C TRP A 17 -2.59 14.68 -2.94
N GLN A 18 -3.00 14.57 -4.21
CA GLN A 18 -4.37 14.20 -4.59
C GLN A 18 -4.72 12.78 -4.11
N LEU A 19 -3.70 11.92 -3.88
CA LEU A 19 -3.87 10.61 -3.27
C LEU A 19 -4.61 10.66 -1.93
N TYR A 20 -4.47 11.75 -1.15
CA TYR A 20 -5.19 11.91 0.11
C TYR A 20 -6.71 12.04 -0.09
N VAL A 21 -7.15 12.74 -1.14
CA VAL A 21 -8.56 13.02 -1.39
C VAL A 21 -9.23 11.96 -2.28
N ASP A 22 -8.52 11.46 -3.28
CA ASP A 22 -9.12 10.62 -4.33
C ASP A 22 -9.14 9.12 -3.96
N ASN A 23 -8.28 8.68 -3.02
CA ASN A 23 -8.10 7.26 -2.76
C ASN A 23 -9.37 6.57 -2.27
N LEU A 24 -10.22 7.23 -1.48
CA LEU A 24 -11.46 6.61 -0.99
C LEU A 24 -12.42 6.28 -2.16
N GLU A 25 -12.55 7.19 -3.12
CA GLU A 25 -13.37 6.96 -4.31
C GLU A 25 -12.74 5.92 -5.24
N ARG A 26 -11.41 5.91 -5.38
CA ARG A 26 -10.71 4.91 -6.17
C ARG A 26 -10.88 3.51 -5.58
N LEU A 27 -10.79 3.39 -4.26
CA LEU A 27 -10.97 2.12 -3.55
C LEU A 27 -12.39 1.60 -3.66
N SER A 28 -13.41 2.46 -3.59
CA SER A 28 -14.81 2.05 -3.68
C SER A 28 -15.20 1.46 -5.06
N LYS A 29 -14.40 1.73 -6.09
CA LYS A 29 -14.57 1.21 -7.45
C LYS A 29 -13.91 -0.16 -7.67
N LEU A 30 -13.10 -0.65 -6.73
CA LEU A 30 -12.35 -1.91 -6.90
C LEU A 30 -13.17 -3.13 -6.48
N GLY A 31 -13.05 -4.21 -7.25
CA GLY A 31 -13.61 -5.51 -6.94
C GLY A 31 -12.57 -6.53 -6.45
N SER A 32 -13.04 -7.70 -6.02
CA SER A 32 -12.17 -8.82 -5.62
C SER A 32 -11.23 -9.29 -6.74
N GLU A 33 -11.69 -9.22 -7.99
CA GLU A 33 -10.90 -9.59 -9.17
C GLU A 33 -9.68 -8.69 -9.36
N ASP A 34 -9.80 -7.38 -9.05
CA ASP A 34 -8.69 -6.44 -9.15
C ASP A 34 -7.61 -6.76 -8.10
N VAL A 35 -8.03 -7.09 -6.88
CA VAL A 35 -7.13 -7.51 -5.80
C VAL A 35 -6.44 -8.82 -6.16
N GLN A 36 -7.19 -9.80 -6.67
CA GLN A 36 -6.65 -11.10 -7.09
C GLN A 36 -5.60 -10.93 -8.20
N ARG A 37 -5.89 -10.07 -9.18
CA ARG A 37 -4.97 -9.76 -10.28
C ARG A 37 -3.68 -9.09 -9.78
N ALA A 38 -3.80 -8.13 -8.87
CA ALA A 38 -2.63 -7.48 -8.27
C ALA A 38 -1.76 -8.49 -7.49
N ALA A 39 -2.39 -9.36 -6.68
CA ALA A 39 -1.69 -10.39 -5.92
C ALA A 39 -0.90 -11.34 -6.85
N GLN A 40 -1.53 -11.85 -7.91
CA GLN A 40 -0.89 -12.72 -8.90
C GLN A 40 0.27 -12.04 -9.64
N THR A 41 0.21 -10.71 -9.80
CA THR A 41 1.25 -9.94 -10.51
C THR A 41 2.50 -9.74 -9.68
N TYR A 42 2.34 -9.38 -8.39
CA TYR A 42 3.45 -8.92 -7.57
C TYR A 42 3.98 -9.98 -6.59
N LEU A 43 3.12 -10.88 -6.09
CA LEU A 43 3.50 -11.89 -5.09
C LEU A 43 4.09 -13.14 -5.76
N VAL A 44 5.17 -12.97 -6.50
CA VAL A 44 5.90 -14.04 -7.19
C VAL A 44 7.26 -14.31 -6.53
N ARG A 45 7.78 -15.53 -6.70
CA ARG A 45 9.06 -15.95 -6.07
C ARG A 45 10.22 -15.02 -6.41
N ASP A 46 10.32 -14.58 -7.66
CA ASP A 46 11.41 -13.70 -8.13
C ASP A 46 11.42 -12.31 -7.46
N ARG A 47 10.31 -11.92 -6.81
CA ARG A 47 10.17 -10.66 -6.05
C ARG A 47 10.08 -10.90 -4.53
N SER A 48 10.42 -12.09 -4.06
CA SER A 48 10.35 -12.46 -2.65
C SER A 48 11.71 -12.33 -1.97
N THR A 49 11.75 -11.60 -0.85
CA THR A 49 12.89 -11.55 0.06
C THR A 49 12.46 -12.18 1.40
N VAL A 50 13.13 -13.25 1.83
CA VAL A 50 12.78 -13.98 3.05
C VAL A 50 13.76 -13.60 4.17
N GLY A 51 13.23 -13.14 5.30
CA GLY A 51 14.00 -12.87 6.52
C GLY A 51 13.51 -13.74 7.69
N ARG A 52 14.42 -14.32 8.46
CA ARG A 52 14.11 -15.06 9.68
C ARG A 52 14.91 -14.50 10.85
N PHE A 53 14.21 -14.08 11.90
CA PHE A 53 14.83 -13.71 13.17
C PHE A 53 14.98 -14.96 14.05
N VAL A 54 16.19 -15.18 14.58
CA VAL A 54 16.48 -16.25 15.55
C VAL A 54 17.09 -15.57 16.79
N PRO A 55 16.33 -15.37 17.86
CA PRO A 55 16.85 -14.74 19.06
C PRO A 55 17.86 -15.66 19.75
N THR A 56 18.95 -15.07 20.25
CA THR A 56 19.84 -15.68 21.24
C THR A 56 19.62 -15.02 22.59
N ALA A 57 19.70 -15.81 23.66
CA ALA A 57 19.69 -15.33 25.04
C ALA A 57 20.90 -14.44 25.34
#